data_AF-A0A0D6LT93-F1
#
_entry.id   AF-A0A0D6LT93-F1
#
_cell.length_a   1.000
_cell.length_b   1.000
_cell.length_c   1.000
_cell.angle_alpha   90.00
_cell.angle_beta   90.00
_cell.angle_gamma   90.00
#
_symmetry.space_group_name_H-M   'P 1'
#
loop_
_entity.id
_entity.type
_entity.pdbx_description
1 polymer ?
#
loop_
_entity_poly.entity_id
_entity_poly.type
_entity_poly.pdbx_seq_one_letter_code
_entity_poly.pdbx_strand_id
1 'polypeptide(L)'
;MRLLLFVLILAICVSGGILDTKFGQKIKGVVDKIKTKLNSTALIAIREKIHALKEKVKAKLTLSPERKAILAELLKQIASIKKDHILPKGDSIEEINGNNKIGELLYQGDIVLTKFVCIGILLNDREPINEQADEIVQDAEDDGGNRTKRQAFRDQNYPRTLWSNGVNYFFDPSASPAVRSVFTKGARLWMKDTCIDFRENREAPDRIRVFKEDGCWSFVGRLGKQQDLSLGDGCESVGTAAHEIGHAIGFFHTQSRHDRDNFITFNVQNVKPDWVDQFTKQTPATNENYGIPYDYGNIMHYGANSASYNGRPTMIPNDPKYVETLGSPIISFYELLMINQHYGCMKRCDPNSSAKCAMGGFPHPRDCSRCICPSGYGGRLCNERPSGCGQVYQASAQYQTLTDEVGNRNAGQRPREDMDMCHYWITAPAGARIEVKLVGFPKGLAVDGCQYAGVEIKTHADQRLTGYRFCAPEDAGVTLVSKHNIVPIITYNRLYATKTVIQYRIVSGGQPMPQPKPNPNCVDNQQCAALVKTKNFCNSKAFTDSVKQGLCPRSCGFC
;
A
#
# COMPACT_ATOMS: atom_id res chain seq x y z
N MET A 1 -3.61 45.87 28.23
CA MET A 1 -3.68 45.25 26.88
C MET A 1 -3.11 43.83 26.77
N ARG A 2 -2.22 43.34 27.65
CA ARG A 2 -1.70 41.95 27.59
C ARG A 2 -2.46 40.91 28.43
N LEU A 3 -3.40 41.30 29.28
CA LEU A 3 -4.21 40.37 30.10
C LEU A 3 -5.51 39.92 29.40
N LEU A 4 -6.08 40.74 28.52
CA LEU A 4 -7.30 40.43 27.76
C LEU A 4 -7.07 39.45 26.61
N LEU A 5 -5.84 39.35 26.09
CA LEU A 5 -5.48 38.34 25.07
C LEU A 5 -5.36 36.93 25.68
N PHE A 6 -4.98 36.83 26.95
CA PHE A 6 -4.89 35.55 27.67
C PHE A 6 -6.27 34.97 28.01
N VAL A 7 -7.26 35.82 28.31
CA VAL A 7 -8.64 35.38 28.55
C VAL A 7 -9.33 34.96 27.26
N LEU A 8 -9.00 35.55 26.10
CA LEU A 8 -9.52 35.11 24.80
C LEU A 8 -8.96 33.75 24.35
N ILE A 9 -7.73 33.41 24.74
CA ILE A 9 -7.12 32.09 24.44
C ILE A 9 -7.65 31.02 25.41
N LEU A 10 -7.95 31.38 26.67
CA LEU A 10 -8.62 30.49 27.63
C LEU A 10 -10.09 30.20 27.25
N ALA A 11 -10.77 31.12 26.56
CA ALA A 11 -12.13 30.92 26.08
C ALA A 11 -12.26 29.92 24.90
N ILE A 12 -11.14 29.53 24.27
CA ILE A 12 -11.13 28.47 23.23
C ILE A 12 -10.98 27.07 23.86
N CYS A 13 -10.66 26.99 25.16
CA CYS A 13 -10.34 25.71 25.81
C CYS A 13 -11.39 25.16 26.79
N VAL A 14 -12.48 25.87 27.12
CA VAL A 14 -13.57 25.27 27.90
C VAL A 14 -14.93 25.81 27.44
N SER A 15 -15.81 24.87 27.08
CA SER A 15 -17.25 24.98 26.82
C SER A 15 -17.73 25.75 25.58
N GLY A 16 -18.22 25.01 24.58
CA GLY A 16 -19.10 25.52 23.53
C GLY A 16 -19.35 24.57 22.35
N GLY A 17 -20.31 23.64 22.50
CA GLY A 17 -21.11 23.15 21.35
C GLY A 17 -20.51 22.18 20.31
N ILE A 18 -19.49 21.35 20.62
CA ILE A 18 -18.90 20.40 19.64
C ILE A 18 -19.90 19.32 19.15
N LEU A 19 -21.01 19.08 19.87
CA LEU A 19 -22.03 18.10 19.50
C LEU A 19 -23.26 18.70 18.78
N ASP A 20 -23.31 20.02 18.60
CA ASP A 20 -24.50 20.70 18.04
C ASP A 20 -24.43 20.96 16.54
N THR A 21 -23.34 20.52 15.89
CA THR A 21 -23.26 20.51 14.43
C THR A 21 -24.16 19.41 13.85
N LYS A 22 -24.70 19.63 12.64
CA LYS A 22 -25.51 18.61 11.92
C LYS A 22 -24.78 17.27 11.77
N PHE A 23 -23.45 17.31 11.71
CA PHE A 23 -22.59 16.13 11.67
C PHE A 23 -22.41 15.50 13.06
N GLY A 24 -22.10 16.30 14.10
CA GLY A 24 -22.00 15.86 15.49
C GLY A 24 -23.27 15.17 15.98
N GLN A 25 -24.45 15.69 15.59
CA GLN A 25 -25.75 15.06 15.88
C GLN A 25 -25.93 13.72 15.12
N LYS A 26 -25.45 13.60 13.87
CA LYS A 26 -25.51 12.37 13.06
C LYS A 26 -24.67 11.23 13.66
N ILE A 27 -23.50 11.54 14.21
CA ILE A 27 -22.54 10.55 14.74
C ILE A 27 -22.68 10.27 16.24
N LYS A 28 -23.49 11.05 16.97
CA LYS A 28 -23.70 10.89 18.42
C LYS A 28 -24.05 9.45 18.82
N GLY A 29 -24.96 8.80 18.08
CA GLY A 29 -25.34 7.40 18.35
C GLY A 29 -24.32 6.34 17.92
N VAL A 30 -23.27 6.71 17.19
CA VAL A 30 -22.10 5.85 16.89
C VAL A 30 -21.09 5.93 18.02
N VAL A 31 -20.85 7.14 18.53
CA VAL A 31 -19.94 7.42 19.64
C VAL A 31 -20.37 6.69 20.91
N ASP A 32 -21.68 6.63 21.17
CA ASP A 32 -22.25 5.91 22.31
C ASP A 32 -22.10 4.37 22.19
N LYS A 33 -21.80 3.85 20.98
CA LYS A 33 -21.63 2.41 20.71
C LYS A 33 -20.18 1.95 20.71
N ILE A 34 -19.23 2.84 20.41
CA ILE A 34 -17.80 2.55 20.57
C ILE A 34 -17.58 2.28 22.06
N LYS A 35 -17.31 1.03 22.42
CA LYS A 35 -17.06 0.63 23.81
C LYS A 35 -15.75 1.26 24.28
N THR A 36 -15.86 2.45 24.87
CA THR A 36 -14.91 3.09 25.80
C THR A 36 -13.42 2.71 25.61
N LYS A 37 -12.68 3.43 24.73
CA LYS A 37 -11.21 3.63 24.83
C LYS A 37 -10.60 4.64 23.86
N LEU A 38 -11.18 4.82 22.66
CA LEU A 38 -10.84 5.94 21.80
C LEU A 38 -11.41 7.24 22.38
N ASN A 39 -10.63 8.32 22.47
CA ASN A 39 -11.12 9.63 22.89
C ASN A 39 -12.06 10.17 21.80
N SER A 40 -13.34 9.80 21.90
CA SER A 40 -14.36 10.09 20.90
C SER A 40 -14.51 11.59 20.66
N THR A 41 -14.36 12.43 21.69
CA THR A 41 -14.39 13.89 21.56
C THR A 41 -13.23 14.42 20.69
N ALA A 42 -12.02 13.91 20.89
CA ALA A 42 -10.87 14.30 20.07
C ALA A 42 -11.05 13.86 18.61
N LEU A 43 -11.53 12.64 18.37
CA LEU A 43 -11.78 12.12 17.02
C LEU A 43 -12.87 12.88 16.29
N ILE A 44 -13.99 13.18 16.96
CA ILE A 44 -15.06 14.02 16.40
C ILE A 44 -14.48 15.37 15.98
N ALA A 45 -13.68 16.00 16.84
CA ALA A 45 -13.12 17.31 16.55
C ALA A 45 -12.07 17.29 15.43
N ILE A 46 -11.34 16.18 15.22
CA ILE A 46 -10.48 15.99 14.03
C ILE A 46 -11.37 15.81 12.80
N ARG A 47 -12.39 14.97 12.91
CA ARG A 47 -13.26 14.61 11.81
C ARG A 47 -14.05 15.80 11.29
N GLU A 48 -14.55 16.66 12.18
CA GLU A 48 -15.21 17.91 11.80
C GLU A 48 -14.28 18.85 11.03
N LYS A 49 -13.01 18.96 11.45
CA LYS A 49 -12.00 19.74 10.71
C LYS A 49 -11.81 19.18 9.29
N ILE A 50 -11.63 17.87 9.15
CA ILE A 50 -11.42 17.22 7.85
C ILE A 50 -12.70 17.31 6.99
N HIS A 51 -13.86 17.08 7.58
CA HIS A 51 -15.15 17.16 6.89
C HIS A 51 -15.45 18.59 6.40
N ALA A 52 -14.99 19.63 7.10
CA ALA A 52 -15.08 21.01 6.61
C ALA A 52 -14.36 21.23 5.27
N LEU A 53 -13.37 20.38 4.93
CA LEU A 53 -12.66 20.42 3.66
C LEU A 53 -13.39 19.70 2.52
N LYS A 54 -14.52 19.03 2.78
CA LYS A 54 -15.24 18.17 1.83
C LYS A 54 -15.49 18.84 0.47
N GLU A 55 -16.00 20.08 0.46
CA GLU A 55 -16.29 20.76 -0.80
C GLU A 55 -15.01 21.15 -1.56
N LYS A 56 -13.94 21.54 -0.85
CA LYS A 56 -12.61 21.77 -1.46
C LYS A 56 -12.05 20.48 -2.07
N VAL A 57 -12.12 19.37 -1.33
CA VAL A 57 -11.68 18.04 -1.79
C VAL A 57 -12.50 17.61 -3.00
N LYS A 58 -13.83 17.75 -2.96
CA LYS A 58 -14.72 17.43 -4.07
C LYS A 58 -14.40 18.25 -5.32
N ALA A 59 -14.09 19.54 -5.17
CA ALA A 59 -13.65 20.37 -6.29
C ALA A 59 -12.32 19.85 -6.88
N LYS A 60 -11.33 19.53 -6.04
CA LYS A 60 -10.04 18.93 -6.46
C LYS A 60 -10.20 17.54 -7.11
N LEU A 61 -11.21 16.77 -6.72
CA LEU A 61 -11.53 15.45 -7.28
C LEU A 61 -12.43 15.51 -8.53
N THR A 62 -12.98 16.68 -8.86
CA THR A 62 -13.83 16.82 -10.03
C THR A 62 -12.99 16.72 -11.30
N LEU A 63 -13.30 15.73 -12.14
CA LEU A 63 -12.56 15.47 -13.37
C LEU A 63 -12.76 16.58 -14.40
N SER A 64 -11.67 16.96 -15.08
CA SER A 64 -11.72 17.79 -16.29
C SER A 64 -12.48 17.09 -17.42
N PRO A 65 -12.96 17.81 -18.45
CA PRO A 65 -13.61 17.19 -19.61
C PRO A 65 -12.75 16.11 -20.28
N GLU A 66 -11.44 16.33 -20.42
CA GLU A 66 -10.51 15.35 -21.00
C GLU A 66 -10.41 14.09 -20.14
N ARG A 67 -10.30 14.26 -18.81
CA ARG A 67 -10.25 13.14 -17.86
C ARG A 67 -11.57 12.36 -17.83
N LYS A 68 -12.72 13.02 -18.01
CA LYS A 68 -14.02 12.34 -18.17
C LYS A 68 -14.07 11.48 -19.43
N ALA A 69 -13.53 11.98 -20.54
CA ALA A 69 -13.43 11.20 -21.79
C ALA A 69 -12.52 9.97 -21.63
N ILE A 70 -11.37 10.12 -20.97
CA ILE A 70 -10.48 9.01 -20.62
C ILE A 70 -11.20 7.99 -19.74
N LEU A 71 -11.89 8.46 -18.69
CA LEU A 71 -12.66 7.58 -17.80
C LEU A 71 -13.72 6.77 -18.59
N ALA A 72 -14.45 7.42 -19.49
CA ALA A 72 -15.45 6.76 -20.32
C ALA A 72 -14.84 5.65 -21.20
N GLU A 73 -13.63 5.84 -21.70
CA GLU A 73 -12.92 4.83 -22.49
C GLU A 73 -12.38 3.68 -21.63
N LEU A 74 -11.81 3.98 -20.46
CA LEU A 74 -11.35 2.97 -19.51
C LEU A 74 -12.50 2.06 -19.05
N LEU A 75 -13.68 2.65 -18.77
CA LEU A 75 -14.86 1.90 -18.34
C LEU A 75 -15.38 0.90 -19.40
N LYS A 76 -15.13 1.13 -20.70
CA LYS A 76 -15.49 0.17 -21.76
C LYS A 76 -14.60 -1.07 -21.77
N GLN A 77 -13.40 -0.97 -21.20
CA GLN A 77 -12.41 -2.06 -21.17
C GLN A 77 -12.52 -2.92 -19.91
N ILE A 78 -13.30 -2.50 -18.93
CA ILE A 78 -13.50 -3.22 -17.68
C ILE A 78 -14.67 -4.18 -17.84
N ALA A 79 -14.44 -5.47 -17.54
CA ALA A 79 -15.51 -6.45 -17.47
C ALA A 79 -16.52 -6.06 -16.37
N SER A 80 -17.81 -6.21 -16.66
CA SER A 80 -18.86 -6.00 -15.67
C SER A 80 -18.93 -7.20 -14.72
N ILE A 81 -18.07 -7.19 -13.71
CA ILE A 81 -17.98 -8.25 -12.70
C ILE A 81 -18.94 -7.93 -11.56
N LYS A 82 -19.87 -8.84 -11.29
CA LYS A 82 -20.71 -8.75 -10.09
C LYS A 82 -19.85 -9.16 -8.89
N LYS A 83 -19.60 -8.21 -7.98
CA LYS A 83 -18.82 -8.49 -6.77
C LYS A 83 -19.55 -9.46 -5.86
N ASP A 84 -18.84 -10.47 -5.39
CA ASP A 84 -19.31 -11.42 -4.40
C ASP A 84 -19.16 -10.83 -3.00
N HIS A 85 -19.92 -11.38 -2.04
CA HIS A 85 -19.80 -11.03 -0.63
C HIS A 85 -19.67 -12.32 0.18
N ILE A 86 -18.50 -12.57 0.76
CA ILE A 86 -18.18 -13.88 1.37
C ILE A 86 -18.34 -13.83 2.89
N LEU A 87 -17.81 -12.79 3.52
CA LEU A 87 -17.85 -12.66 4.97
C LEU A 87 -18.99 -11.74 5.43
N PRO A 88 -19.84 -12.17 6.38
CA PRO A 88 -21.02 -11.41 6.81
C PRO A 88 -20.69 -10.08 7.49
N LYS A 89 -19.43 -9.86 7.89
CA LYS A 89 -18.96 -8.61 8.51
C LYS A 89 -18.37 -7.63 7.50
N GLY A 90 -18.11 -8.05 6.26
CA GLY A 90 -17.35 -7.30 5.27
C GLY A 90 -16.15 -8.13 4.80
N ASP A 91 -15.83 -8.00 3.52
CA ASP A 91 -14.66 -8.63 2.91
C ASP A 91 -13.43 -7.70 2.99
N SER A 92 -13.64 -6.39 3.01
CA SER A 92 -12.58 -5.38 3.17
C SER A 92 -12.62 -4.64 4.52
N ILE A 93 -11.50 -4.01 4.90
CA ILE A 93 -11.42 -3.17 6.11
C ILE A 93 -12.45 -2.02 6.05
N GLU A 94 -12.64 -1.38 4.89
CA GLU A 94 -13.65 -0.32 4.73
C GLU A 94 -15.07 -0.83 5.00
N GLU A 95 -15.42 -2.01 4.49
CA GLU A 95 -16.73 -2.61 4.74
C GLU A 95 -16.90 -2.99 6.21
N ILE A 96 -15.89 -3.61 6.82
CA ILE A 96 -15.91 -3.98 8.24
C ILE A 96 -16.11 -2.73 9.11
N ASN A 97 -15.32 -1.68 8.89
CA ASN A 97 -15.40 -0.44 9.66
C ASN A 97 -16.68 0.34 9.37
N GLY A 98 -17.16 0.34 8.12
CA GLY A 98 -18.44 0.91 7.73
C GLY A 98 -19.62 0.22 8.40
N ASN A 99 -19.62 -1.12 8.44
CA ASN A 99 -20.66 -1.93 9.10
C ASN A 99 -20.66 -1.76 10.62
N ASN A 100 -19.48 -1.57 11.22
CA ASN A 100 -19.33 -1.20 12.63
C ASN A 100 -19.57 0.30 12.88
N LYS A 101 -19.87 1.08 11.84
CA LYS A 101 -20.17 2.52 11.86
C LYS A 101 -19.03 3.43 12.30
N ILE A 102 -17.81 2.92 12.41
CA ILE A 102 -16.63 3.69 12.81
C ILE A 102 -15.86 4.25 11.61
N GLY A 103 -16.06 3.73 10.40
CA GLY A 103 -15.30 4.15 9.21
C GLY A 103 -15.44 5.63 8.89
N GLU A 104 -16.61 6.24 9.16
CA GLU A 104 -16.82 7.69 9.01
C GLU A 104 -16.13 8.53 10.09
N LEU A 105 -15.65 7.93 11.19
CA LEU A 105 -14.93 8.63 12.26
C LEU A 105 -13.42 8.59 12.06
N LEU A 106 -12.93 7.55 11.39
CA LEU A 106 -11.52 7.32 11.11
C LEU A 106 -11.10 8.10 9.85
N TYR A 107 -9.83 8.47 9.81
CA TYR A 107 -9.26 9.05 8.61
C TYR A 107 -8.96 7.93 7.62
N GLN A 108 -9.41 8.09 6.37
CA GLN A 108 -9.30 7.03 5.36
C GLN A 108 -9.74 5.67 5.93
N GLY A 109 -10.90 5.63 6.58
CA GLY A 109 -11.58 4.40 6.98
C GLY A 109 -11.00 3.64 8.17
N ASP A 110 -9.68 3.68 8.41
CA ASP A 110 -8.97 2.84 9.38
C ASP A 110 -7.76 3.52 10.07
N ILE A 111 -7.48 4.80 9.78
CA ILE A 111 -6.39 5.54 10.44
C ILE A 111 -6.93 6.39 11.58
N VAL A 112 -6.36 6.21 12.77
CA VAL A 112 -6.54 7.13 13.89
C VAL A 112 -5.50 8.24 13.79
N LEU A 113 -5.95 9.48 13.57
CA LEU A 113 -5.07 10.65 13.58
C LEU A 113 -4.85 11.18 14.98
N THR A 114 -3.63 11.64 15.25
CA THR A 114 -3.29 12.35 16.48
C THR A 114 -3.65 13.84 16.39
N LYS A 115 -4.06 14.43 17.52
CA LYS A 115 -4.35 15.86 17.69
C LYS A 115 -3.76 16.35 19.01
N PHE A 116 -3.38 17.62 19.03
CA PHE A 116 -2.93 18.35 20.22
C PHE A 116 -3.89 18.16 21.41
N VAL A 117 -3.36 17.73 22.54
CA VAL A 117 -3.97 17.96 23.85
C VAL A 117 -3.10 19.00 24.54
N CYS A 118 -3.64 20.20 24.82
CA CYS A 118 -2.94 21.32 25.47
C CYS A 118 -2.48 21.05 26.92
N ILE A 119 -2.18 19.80 27.31
CA ILE A 119 -1.74 19.48 28.68
C ILE A 119 -0.25 19.84 28.89
N GLY A 120 0.51 20.13 27.83
CA GLY A 120 1.94 20.47 27.91
C GLY A 120 2.29 21.92 28.29
N ILE A 121 1.32 22.82 28.53
CA ILE A 121 1.64 24.21 28.94
C ILE A 121 1.81 24.33 30.47
N LEU A 122 1.37 23.34 31.25
CA LEU A 122 1.46 23.37 32.71
C LEU A 122 2.61 22.53 33.30
N LEU A 123 3.26 21.69 32.51
CA LEU A 123 4.38 20.85 32.95
C LEU A 123 5.48 20.92 31.88
N ASN A 124 6.72 21.16 32.29
CA ASN A 124 7.92 21.28 31.43
C ASN A 124 8.28 20.01 30.61
N ASP A 125 7.34 19.12 30.36
CA ASP A 125 7.52 17.91 29.56
C ASP A 125 7.37 18.26 28.06
N ARG A 126 8.50 18.62 27.44
CA ARG A 126 8.62 18.86 25.98
C ARG A 126 8.62 17.56 25.16
N GLU A 127 7.58 16.75 25.27
CA GLU A 127 7.35 15.64 24.32
C GLU A 127 6.35 16.13 23.25
N PRO A 128 6.75 16.30 21.97
CA PRO A 128 5.83 16.72 20.92
C PRO A 128 4.80 15.60 20.68
N ILE A 129 3.55 15.83 21.07
CA ILE A 129 2.43 14.98 20.68
C ILE A 129 2.14 15.30 19.21
N ASN A 130 2.36 14.32 18.34
CA ASN A 130 2.28 14.41 16.87
C ASN A 130 1.05 15.19 16.36
N GLU A 131 1.25 16.03 15.34
CA GLU A 131 0.29 16.99 14.78
C GLU A 131 -0.37 16.49 13.48
N GLN A 132 -0.58 15.18 13.32
CA GLN A 132 -0.98 14.58 12.04
C GLN A 132 -2.27 15.17 11.45
N ALA A 133 -3.28 15.45 12.29
CA ALA A 133 -4.53 16.04 11.83
C ALA A 133 -4.37 17.46 11.29
N ASP A 134 -3.53 18.28 11.93
CA ASP A 134 -3.35 19.67 11.53
C ASP A 134 -2.45 19.77 10.29
N GLU A 135 -1.43 18.90 10.17
CA GLU A 135 -0.61 18.76 8.97
C GLU A 135 -1.47 18.40 7.75
N ILE A 136 -2.36 17.39 7.86
CA ILE A 136 -3.29 17.00 6.79
C ILE A 136 -4.25 18.13 6.40
N VAL A 137 -4.73 18.91 7.37
CA VAL A 137 -5.62 20.04 7.10
C VAL A 137 -4.88 21.14 6.35
N GLN A 138 -3.71 21.56 6.85
CA GLN A 138 -2.86 22.57 6.19
C GLN A 138 -2.53 22.15 4.75
N ASP A 139 -2.14 20.90 4.58
CA ASP A 139 -1.84 20.26 3.31
C ASP A 139 -3.00 20.31 2.31
N ALA A 140 -4.23 20.10 2.78
CA ALA A 140 -5.42 20.16 1.93
C ALA A 140 -5.78 21.60 1.52
N GLU A 141 -5.39 22.58 2.34
CA GLU A 141 -5.64 24.01 2.12
C GLU A 141 -4.60 24.67 1.19
N ASP A 142 -3.35 24.18 1.18
CA ASP A 142 -2.29 24.74 0.34
C ASP A 142 -2.42 24.31 -1.15
N ASP A 143 -2.34 25.29 -2.06
CA ASP A 143 -2.54 25.13 -3.51
C ASP A 143 -1.24 24.97 -4.33
N GLY A 144 -0.29 24.20 -3.78
CA GLY A 144 0.81 23.62 -4.57
C GLY A 144 2.13 24.38 -4.56
N GLY A 145 3.13 23.76 -3.94
CA GLY A 145 4.54 24.04 -4.14
C GLY A 145 5.21 22.98 -5.03
N ASN A 146 6.01 23.42 -5.99
CA ASN A 146 6.73 22.60 -6.95
C ASN A 146 7.82 21.74 -6.25
N ARG A 147 7.51 20.49 -5.83
CA ARG A 147 8.51 19.51 -5.29
C ARG A 147 8.00 18.05 -5.18
N THR A 148 8.96 17.13 -5.11
CA THR A 148 8.96 15.67 -5.40
C THR A 148 8.18 14.71 -4.48
N LYS A 149 7.90 13.50 -5.03
CA LYS A 149 6.81 12.52 -4.80
C LYS A 149 6.90 11.51 -3.65
N ARG A 150 5.78 11.17 -2.94
CA ARG A 150 5.75 10.60 -1.56
C ARG A 150 4.56 9.63 -1.05
N GLN A 151 4.79 8.40 -0.43
CA GLN A 151 3.82 7.35 0.21
C GLN A 151 4.03 6.92 1.72
N ALA A 152 5.26 6.82 2.25
CA ALA A 152 5.58 6.53 3.67
C ALA A 152 5.61 7.78 4.57
N PHE A 153 5.07 7.72 5.79
CA PHE A 153 4.96 8.86 6.71
C PHE A 153 6.32 9.46 7.07
N ARG A 154 6.57 10.69 6.63
CA ARG A 154 7.83 11.40 6.87
C ARG A 154 7.52 12.85 7.20
N ASP A 155 7.21 13.09 8.46
CA ASP A 155 6.96 14.42 9.01
C ASP A 155 8.26 15.16 9.38
N GLN A 156 8.10 16.36 9.91
CA GLN A 156 9.17 17.18 10.47
C GLN A 156 9.94 16.50 11.62
N ASN A 157 9.34 15.52 12.30
CA ASN A 157 9.99 14.80 13.40
C ASN A 157 10.77 13.56 12.95
N TYR A 158 10.68 13.15 11.68
CA TYR A 158 11.48 12.04 11.16
C TYR A 158 12.99 12.27 11.40
N PRO A 159 13.75 11.27 11.90
CA PRO A 159 13.39 9.87 12.08
C PRO A 159 12.84 9.50 13.48
N ARG A 160 12.50 10.46 14.34
CA ARG A 160 12.03 10.17 15.72
C ARG A 160 10.70 9.41 15.74
N THR A 161 9.87 9.56 14.71
CA THR A 161 8.59 8.86 14.52
C THR A 161 8.74 7.41 14.08
N LEU A 162 9.98 6.91 13.89
CA LEU A 162 10.26 5.50 13.63
C LEU A 162 10.35 4.67 14.91
N TRP A 163 10.02 3.38 14.79
CA TRP A 163 10.35 2.34 15.76
C TRP A 163 11.83 1.96 15.69
N SER A 164 12.71 2.88 16.11
CA SER A 164 14.17 2.76 15.93
C SER A 164 14.79 1.52 16.58
N ASN A 165 14.22 1.03 17.68
CA ASN A 165 14.67 -0.15 18.41
C ASN A 165 13.75 -1.37 18.17
N GLY A 166 13.05 -1.41 17.04
CA GLY A 166 11.98 -2.38 16.79
C GLY A 166 10.67 -2.01 17.50
N VAL A 167 9.62 -2.74 17.16
CA VAL A 167 8.26 -2.55 17.64
C VAL A 167 8.04 -3.46 18.85
N ASN A 168 7.77 -2.87 20.01
CA ASN A 168 7.25 -3.66 21.14
C ASN A 168 5.73 -3.72 21.04
N TYR A 169 5.13 -4.84 21.43
CA TYR A 169 3.69 -4.99 21.50
C TYR A 169 3.26 -5.86 22.68
N PHE A 170 1.98 -5.86 23.01
CA PHE A 170 1.40 -6.85 23.91
C PHE A 170 -0.08 -7.05 23.59
N PHE A 171 -0.62 -8.20 24.00
CA PHE A 171 -2.04 -8.50 23.83
C PHE A 171 -2.85 -8.09 25.05
N ASP A 172 -3.88 -7.27 24.83
CA ASP A 172 -4.91 -7.01 25.83
C ASP A 172 -5.70 -8.30 26.15
N PRO A 173 -6.27 -8.45 27.36
CA PRO A 173 -7.15 -9.56 27.66
C PRO A 173 -8.29 -9.78 26.66
N SER A 174 -8.76 -8.72 25.97
CA SER A 174 -9.81 -8.87 24.93
C SER A 174 -9.33 -9.52 23.62
N ALA A 175 -8.01 -9.60 23.39
CA ALA A 175 -7.46 -10.20 22.17
C ALA A 175 -7.69 -11.72 22.17
N SER A 176 -8.60 -12.18 21.30
CA SER A 176 -8.93 -13.60 21.12
C SER A 176 -7.72 -14.41 20.62
N PRO A 177 -7.73 -15.75 20.73
CA PRO A 177 -6.68 -16.59 20.16
C PRO A 177 -6.47 -16.35 18.65
N ALA A 178 -7.55 -16.10 17.90
CA ALA A 178 -7.47 -15.78 16.47
C ALA A 178 -6.76 -14.44 16.23
N VAL A 179 -7.12 -13.38 16.97
CA VAL A 179 -6.44 -12.06 16.90
C VAL A 179 -4.95 -12.19 17.21
N ARG A 180 -4.60 -12.94 18.28
CA ARG A 180 -3.20 -13.22 18.64
C ARG A 180 -2.45 -13.93 17.53
N SER A 181 -3.08 -14.94 16.91
CA SER A 181 -2.50 -15.69 15.79
C SER A 181 -2.23 -14.79 14.59
N VAL A 182 -3.25 -14.09 14.08
CA VAL A 182 -3.11 -13.30 12.85
C VAL A 182 -2.20 -12.10 13.02
N PHE A 183 -2.21 -11.43 14.19
CA PHE A 183 -1.25 -10.35 14.47
C PHE A 183 0.19 -10.87 14.46
N THR A 184 0.44 -11.99 15.13
CA THR A 184 1.78 -12.59 15.18
C THR A 184 2.25 -13.00 13.78
N LYS A 185 1.36 -13.58 12.96
CA LYS A 185 1.66 -13.93 11.56
C LYS A 185 1.90 -12.68 10.70
N GLY A 186 1.09 -11.63 10.83
CA GLY A 186 1.28 -10.36 10.13
C GLY A 186 2.60 -9.68 10.49
N ALA A 187 2.95 -9.63 11.77
CA ALA A 187 4.24 -9.14 12.25
C ALA A 187 5.42 -9.93 11.66
N ARG A 188 5.29 -11.27 11.57
CA ARG A 188 6.30 -12.13 10.94
C ARG A 188 6.48 -11.84 9.44
N LEU A 189 5.42 -11.48 8.70
CA LEU A 189 5.56 -11.09 7.29
C LEU A 189 6.46 -9.87 7.14
N TRP A 190 6.29 -8.86 7.99
CA TRP A 190 7.18 -7.68 8.00
C TRP A 190 8.59 -8.01 8.52
N MET A 191 8.72 -8.78 9.61
CA MET A 191 10.03 -9.14 10.16
C MET A 191 10.88 -9.95 9.18
N LYS A 192 10.24 -10.83 8.41
CA LYS A 192 10.89 -11.76 7.49
C LYS A 192 11.75 -11.01 6.48
N ASP A 193 11.19 -10.01 5.81
CA ASP A 193 11.81 -9.33 4.67
C ASP A 193 12.16 -7.86 4.98
N THR A 194 12.31 -7.50 6.26
CA THR A 194 12.79 -6.17 6.69
C THR A 194 13.79 -6.29 7.85
N CYS A 195 14.39 -5.17 8.24
CA CYS A 195 15.23 -5.09 9.43
C CYS A 195 14.48 -4.78 10.73
N ILE A 196 13.15 -4.65 10.68
CA ILE A 196 12.31 -4.29 11.82
C ILE A 196 12.01 -5.53 12.64
N ASP A 197 12.27 -5.48 13.94
CA ASP A 197 11.90 -6.54 14.87
C ASP A 197 10.56 -6.25 15.54
N PHE A 198 9.76 -7.29 15.79
CA PHE A 198 8.59 -7.21 16.66
C PHE A 198 8.83 -8.08 17.90
N ARG A 199 8.56 -7.51 19.08
CA ARG A 199 8.81 -8.16 20.38
C ARG A 199 7.60 -8.01 21.29
N GLU A 200 7.14 -9.11 21.88
CA GLU A 200 6.11 -9.04 22.91
C GLU A 200 6.74 -8.55 24.23
N ASN A 201 6.34 -7.36 24.68
CA ASN A 201 6.82 -6.73 25.91
C ASN A 201 5.78 -5.72 26.42
N ARG A 202 5.09 -6.07 27.52
CA ARG A 202 4.03 -5.24 28.12
C ARG A 202 4.59 -4.06 28.90
N GLU A 203 5.82 -4.17 29.37
CA GLU A 203 6.51 -3.21 30.23
C GLU A 203 7.28 -2.15 29.44
N ALA A 204 7.51 -2.39 28.13
CA ALA A 204 8.19 -1.43 27.26
C ALA A 204 7.50 -0.06 27.23
N PRO A 205 8.22 1.06 27.35
CA PRO A 205 7.61 2.38 27.41
C PRO A 205 6.81 2.69 26.14
N ASP A 206 7.43 2.51 24.98
CA ASP A 206 6.79 2.60 23.67
C ASP A 206 6.38 1.20 23.22
N ARG A 207 5.07 0.98 23.03
CA ARG A 207 4.53 -0.32 22.66
C ARG A 207 3.15 -0.22 22.02
N ILE A 208 2.79 -1.22 21.23
CA ILE A 208 1.46 -1.38 20.66
C ILE A 208 0.63 -2.29 21.59
N ARG A 209 -0.54 -1.82 22.04
CA ARG A 209 -1.56 -2.67 22.66
C ARG A 209 -2.49 -3.21 21.58
N VAL A 210 -2.40 -4.51 21.33
CA VAL A 210 -3.26 -5.21 20.37
C VAL A 210 -4.49 -5.72 21.10
N PHE A 211 -5.67 -5.34 20.63
CA PHE A 211 -6.93 -5.65 21.31
C PHE A 211 -8.08 -5.80 20.31
N LYS A 212 -9.18 -6.37 20.79
CA LYS A 212 -10.41 -6.55 20.02
C LYS A 212 -11.41 -5.45 20.39
N GLU A 213 -11.54 -4.46 19.51
CA GLU A 213 -12.54 -3.39 19.57
C GLU A 213 -13.49 -3.50 18.37
N ASP A 214 -14.36 -2.52 18.18
CA ASP A 214 -15.06 -2.35 16.91
C ASP A 214 -14.06 -2.02 15.78
N GLY A 215 -14.14 -2.79 14.68
CA GLY A 215 -13.38 -2.61 13.44
C GLY A 215 -11.87 -2.85 13.49
N CYS A 216 -11.21 -2.59 12.36
CA CYS A 216 -9.77 -2.74 12.14
C CYS A 216 -9.15 -1.35 11.96
N TRP A 217 -8.19 -0.98 12.80
CA TRP A 217 -7.57 0.35 12.69
C TRP A 217 -6.28 0.44 13.48
N SER A 218 -5.48 1.44 13.12
CA SER A 218 -4.18 1.69 13.72
C SER A 218 -3.80 3.18 13.64
N PHE A 219 -2.76 3.56 14.38
CA PHE A 219 -2.10 4.86 14.22
C PHE A 219 -0.99 4.75 13.17
N VAL A 220 -0.60 5.86 12.57
CA VAL A 220 0.51 5.89 11.62
C VAL A 220 1.83 6.23 12.32
N GLY A 221 2.79 5.29 12.30
CA GLY A 221 4.11 5.45 12.91
C GLY A 221 4.14 5.30 14.45
N ARG A 222 5.29 5.60 15.06
CA ARG A 222 5.49 5.58 16.52
C ARG A 222 5.04 6.90 17.14
N LEU A 223 4.08 6.85 18.06
CA LEU A 223 3.58 8.04 18.77
C LEU A 223 4.39 8.42 20.02
N GLY A 224 5.16 7.47 20.56
CA GLY A 224 5.68 7.56 21.92
C GLY A 224 4.64 7.11 22.94
N LYS A 225 5.07 6.30 23.92
CA LYS A 225 4.24 5.59 24.89
C LYS A 225 3.43 4.45 24.27
N GLN A 226 2.43 3.97 25.01
CA GLN A 226 1.50 2.95 24.53
C GLN A 226 0.56 3.55 23.47
N GLN A 227 0.46 2.90 22.31
CA GLN A 227 -0.56 3.18 21.28
C GLN A 227 -1.39 1.93 20.99
N ASP A 228 -2.63 2.12 20.56
CA ASP A 228 -3.58 1.03 20.37
C ASP A 228 -3.65 0.59 18.89
N LEU A 229 -3.92 -0.69 18.66
CA LEU A 229 -4.22 -1.27 17.34
C LEU A 229 -5.38 -2.25 17.50
N SER A 230 -6.49 -1.99 16.80
CA SER A 230 -7.68 -2.84 16.86
C SER A 230 -7.68 -3.89 15.76
N LEU A 231 -7.96 -5.13 16.16
CA LEU A 231 -8.39 -6.20 15.27
C LEU A 231 -9.71 -6.75 15.80
N GLY A 232 -10.79 -6.08 15.41
CA GLY A 232 -12.18 -6.40 15.77
C GLY A 232 -12.76 -7.64 15.10
N ASP A 233 -14.07 -7.84 15.30
CA ASP A 233 -14.84 -8.87 14.59
C ASP A 233 -14.79 -8.63 13.08
N GLY A 234 -14.27 -9.62 12.33
CA GLY A 234 -14.08 -9.56 10.87
C GLY A 234 -12.63 -9.24 10.47
N CYS A 235 -11.80 -8.77 11.39
CA CYS A 235 -10.41 -8.39 11.13
C CYS A 235 -9.43 -9.57 11.29
N GLU A 236 -9.92 -10.77 11.62
CA GLU A 236 -9.10 -11.94 11.94
C GLU A 236 -8.48 -12.61 10.69
N SER A 237 -7.73 -11.82 9.92
CA SER A 237 -7.07 -12.21 8.68
C SER A 237 -5.61 -11.73 8.71
N VAL A 238 -4.68 -12.56 8.25
CA VAL A 238 -3.24 -12.22 8.28
C VAL A 238 -2.95 -10.98 7.43
N GLY A 239 -3.60 -10.84 6.26
CA GLY A 239 -3.47 -9.66 5.40
C GLY A 239 -3.99 -8.39 6.09
N THR A 240 -5.12 -8.47 6.78
CA THR A 240 -5.68 -7.36 7.56
C THR A 240 -4.74 -6.95 8.69
N ALA A 241 -4.23 -7.91 9.47
CA ALA A 241 -3.26 -7.62 10.51
C ALA A 241 -1.95 -7.02 9.95
N ALA A 242 -1.47 -7.52 8.80
CA ALA A 242 -0.30 -6.96 8.13
C ALA A 242 -0.53 -5.52 7.64
N HIS A 243 -1.73 -5.19 7.17
CA HIS A 243 -2.13 -3.84 6.79
C HIS A 243 -2.11 -2.88 8.00
N GLU A 244 -2.74 -3.24 9.11
CA GLU A 244 -2.76 -2.40 10.33
C GLU A 244 -1.37 -2.23 10.95
N ILE A 245 -0.54 -3.26 10.87
CA ILE A 245 0.88 -3.17 11.22
C ILE A 245 1.61 -2.24 10.25
N GLY A 246 1.28 -2.27 8.96
CA GLY A 246 1.76 -1.35 7.93
C GLY A 246 1.55 0.12 8.31
N HIS A 247 0.35 0.46 8.80
CA HIS A 247 0.10 1.78 9.41
C HIS A 247 1.01 2.03 10.61
N ALA A 248 1.06 1.10 11.58
CA ALA A 248 1.84 1.27 12.80
C ALA A 248 3.34 1.50 12.53
N ILE A 249 3.89 0.91 11.46
CA ILE A 249 5.27 1.12 11.03
C ILE A 249 5.46 2.33 10.09
N GLY A 250 4.39 3.03 9.72
CA GLY A 250 4.47 4.35 9.10
C GLY A 250 3.97 4.43 7.65
N PHE A 251 3.10 3.53 7.19
CA PHE A 251 2.46 3.71 5.88
C PHE A 251 1.12 4.44 5.98
N PHE A 252 0.91 5.39 5.07
CA PHE A 252 -0.43 5.79 4.64
C PHE A 252 -0.87 4.90 3.47
N HIS A 253 -2.13 5.06 3.07
CA HIS A 253 -2.66 4.37 1.92
C HIS A 253 -2.00 4.74 0.60
N THR A 254 -1.93 3.78 -0.32
CA THR A 254 -1.36 3.97 -1.66
C THR A 254 -2.22 4.89 -2.53
N GLN A 255 -3.55 4.77 -2.47
CA GLN A 255 -4.46 5.60 -3.27
C GLN A 255 -4.47 7.08 -2.86
N SER A 256 -3.91 7.40 -1.69
CA SER A 256 -3.78 8.77 -1.21
C SER A 256 -2.44 9.40 -1.59
N ARG A 257 -1.54 8.69 -2.29
CA ARG A 257 -0.33 9.30 -2.83
C ARG A 257 -0.65 10.55 -3.64
N HIS A 258 0.12 11.61 -3.42
CA HIS A 258 0.08 12.84 -4.22
C HIS A 258 0.18 12.61 -5.76
N ASP A 259 0.86 11.55 -6.23
CA ASP A 259 1.03 11.19 -7.65
C ASP A 259 -0.02 10.18 -8.18
N ARG A 260 -1.01 9.79 -7.37
CA ARG A 260 -1.97 8.73 -7.72
C ARG A 260 -2.75 9.01 -9.02
N ASP A 261 -3.03 10.27 -9.36
CA ASP A 261 -3.78 10.65 -10.57
C ASP A 261 -3.04 10.29 -11.88
N ASN A 262 -1.76 9.92 -11.81
CA ASN A 262 -0.98 9.40 -12.93
C ASN A 262 -1.21 7.90 -13.17
N PHE A 263 -1.85 7.20 -12.22
CA PHE A 263 -2.00 5.75 -12.21
C PHE A 263 -3.46 5.33 -12.13
N ILE A 264 -4.29 6.06 -11.37
CA ILE A 264 -5.72 5.83 -11.28
C ILE A 264 -6.51 7.08 -11.66
N THR A 265 -7.69 6.87 -12.24
CA THR A 265 -8.71 7.89 -12.43
C THR A 265 -9.80 7.68 -11.38
N PHE A 266 -10.04 8.70 -10.57
CA PHE A 266 -11.04 8.65 -9.50
C PHE A 266 -12.39 9.13 -10.01
N ASN A 267 -13.43 8.30 -9.87
CA ASN A 267 -14.79 8.64 -10.23
C ASN A 267 -15.62 9.01 -8.99
N VAL A 268 -15.54 10.28 -8.61
CA VAL A 268 -16.28 10.83 -7.46
C VAL A 268 -17.81 10.62 -7.56
N GLN A 269 -18.36 10.43 -8.76
CA GLN A 269 -19.79 10.21 -8.96
C GLN A 269 -20.27 8.84 -8.49
N ASN A 270 -19.39 7.88 -8.22
CA ASN A 270 -19.75 6.57 -7.68
C ASN A 270 -19.57 6.48 -6.16
N VAL A 271 -19.03 7.52 -5.52
CA VAL A 271 -18.61 7.50 -4.11
C VAL A 271 -19.78 7.95 -3.22
N LYS A 272 -19.96 7.30 -2.07
CA LYS A 272 -20.90 7.74 -1.03
C LYS A 272 -20.60 9.20 -0.68
N PRO A 273 -21.58 10.13 -0.69
CA PRO A 273 -21.31 11.56 -0.49
C PRO A 273 -20.53 11.89 0.78
N ASP A 274 -20.74 11.16 1.87
CA ASP A 274 -20.07 11.40 3.16
C ASP A 274 -18.69 10.74 3.28
N TRP A 275 -18.22 10.08 2.22
CA TRP A 275 -16.94 9.40 2.14
C TRP A 275 -15.96 10.07 1.17
N VAL A 276 -16.35 11.19 0.54
CA VAL A 276 -15.51 11.86 -0.48
C VAL A 276 -14.15 12.31 0.10
N ASP A 277 -14.15 12.79 1.34
CA ASP A 277 -12.92 13.24 2.02
C ASP A 277 -11.95 12.09 2.38
N GLN A 278 -12.41 10.83 2.35
CA GLN A 278 -11.58 9.64 2.55
C GLN A 278 -10.62 9.41 1.37
N PHE A 279 -10.81 10.12 0.25
CA PHE A 279 -9.96 10.08 -0.94
C PHE A 279 -9.09 11.33 -1.10
N THR A 280 -8.96 12.12 -0.02
CA THR A 280 -8.02 13.25 0.02
C THR A 280 -6.60 12.74 -0.23
N LYS A 281 -5.89 13.39 -1.16
CA LYS A 281 -4.48 13.09 -1.42
C LYS A 281 -3.63 13.66 -0.29
N GLN A 282 -2.63 12.90 0.12
CA GLN A 282 -1.49 13.37 0.90
C GLN A 282 -0.68 14.36 0.06
N THR A 283 0.09 15.23 0.71
CA THR A 283 1.02 16.13 -0.01
C THR A 283 2.45 15.58 0.00
N PRO A 284 3.35 16.17 -0.79
CA PRO A 284 4.77 15.91 -0.69
C PRO A 284 5.43 16.30 0.65
N ALA A 285 4.77 17.05 1.54
CA ALA A 285 5.38 17.52 2.79
C ALA A 285 5.38 16.46 3.90
N THR A 286 4.33 15.65 3.96
CA THR A 286 4.03 14.73 5.09
C THR A 286 4.32 13.26 4.78
N ASN A 287 4.87 12.98 3.60
CA ASN A 287 4.86 11.64 3.03
C ASN A 287 6.24 11.32 2.35
N GLU A 288 6.64 10.11 1.88
CA GLU A 288 7.87 9.78 1.08
C GLU A 288 7.81 8.49 0.22
N ASN A 289 8.17 8.52 -1.08
CA ASN A 289 8.02 7.41 -2.04
C ASN A 289 9.39 6.87 -2.41
N TYR A 290 10.46 7.62 -2.14
CA TYR A 290 11.83 7.25 -2.47
C TYR A 290 12.07 6.95 -3.95
N GLY A 291 11.29 7.58 -4.84
CA GLY A 291 11.34 7.32 -6.29
C GLY A 291 10.75 5.96 -6.72
N ILE A 292 10.08 5.24 -5.81
CA ILE A 292 9.45 3.96 -6.08
C ILE A 292 8.13 4.17 -6.86
N PRO A 293 7.90 3.42 -7.96
CA PRO A 293 6.65 3.48 -8.71
C PRO A 293 5.40 3.18 -7.89
N TYR A 294 4.25 3.50 -8.46
CA TYR A 294 2.96 3.13 -7.90
C TYR A 294 2.70 1.63 -8.16
N ASP A 295 2.34 0.89 -7.11
CA ASP A 295 1.98 -0.53 -7.23
C ASP A 295 0.47 -0.69 -6.94
N TYR A 296 -0.27 -1.15 -7.93
CA TYR A 296 -1.72 -1.37 -7.83
C TYR A 296 -2.07 -2.49 -6.84
N GLY A 297 -1.18 -3.48 -6.66
CA GLY A 297 -1.39 -4.63 -5.78
C GLY A 297 -0.79 -4.47 -4.40
N ASN A 298 -0.59 -3.22 -3.97
CA ASN A 298 -0.04 -2.87 -2.66
C ASN A 298 -1.05 -3.16 -1.54
N ILE A 299 -0.61 -3.71 -0.39
CA ILE A 299 -1.51 -4.06 0.72
C ILE A 299 -2.21 -2.85 1.31
N MET A 300 -1.60 -1.67 1.19
CA MET A 300 -2.12 -0.39 1.63
C MET A 300 -2.99 0.29 0.56
N HIS A 301 -3.34 -0.39 -0.54
CA HIS A 301 -4.21 0.16 -1.57
C HIS A 301 -5.66 -0.30 -1.36
N TYR A 302 -6.60 0.63 -1.36
CA TYR A 302 -8.04 0.33 -1.37
C TYR A 302 -8.48 -0.50 -2.59
N GLY A 303 -9.63 -1.17 -2.46
CA GLY A 303 -10.30 -1.84 -3.56
C GLY A 303 -10.88 -0.87 -4.60
N ALA A 304 -11.06 -1.31 -5.84
CA ALA A 304 -11.62 -0.49 -6.91
C ALA A 304 -13.03 0.04 -6.58
N ASN A 305 -13.80 -0.69 -5.79
CA ASN A 305 -15.18 -0.40 -5.40
C ASN A 305 -15.31 0.19 -4.00
N SER A 306 -14.21 0.48 -3.30
CA SER A 306 -14.23 1.06 -1.96
C SER A 306 -15.08 2.33 -1.91
N ALA A 307 -15.93 2.43 -0.88
CA ALA A 307 -16.90 3.50 -0.67
C ALA A 307 -17.91 3.72 -1.82
N SER A 308 -18.14 2.73 -2.68
CA SER A 308 -19.16 2.81 -3.73
C SER A 308 -20.58 2.78 -3.15
N TYR A 309 -21.50 3.59 -3.69
CA TYR A 309 -22.93 3.51 -3.33
C TYR A 309 -23.77 2.74 -4.36
N ASN A 310 -23.22 2.49 -5.56
CA ASN A 310 -23.96 1.93 -6.70
C ASN A 310 -23.33 0.62 -7.23
N GLY A 311 -22.33 0.08 -6.53
CA GLY A 311 -21.63 -1.14 -6.92
C GLY A 311 -20.70 -0.98 -8.12
N ARG A 312 -20.49 0.24 -8.62
CA ARG A 312 -19.53 0.55 -9.70
C ARG A 312 -18.20 1.02 -9.11
N PRO A 313 -17.07 0.82 -9.81
CA PRO A 313 -15.76 1.21 -9.31
C PRO A 313 -15.65 2.72 -9.08
N THR A 314 -15.10 3.10 -7.93
CA THR A 314 -14.76 4.49 -7.56
C THR A 314 -13.34 4.83 -8.00
N MET A 315 -12.45 3.84 -8.11
CA MET A 315 -11.08 3.99 -8.59
C MET A 315 -10.84 3.11 -9.81
N ILE A 316 -10.42 3.73 -10.91
CA ILE A 316 -10.21 3.07 -12.20
C ILE A 316 -8.72 3.13 -12.54
N PRO A 317 -7.98 2.02 -12.57
CA PRO A 317 -6.61 2.00 -13.06
C PRO A 317 -6.49 2.47 -14.51
N ASN A 318 -5.40 3.17 -14.82
CA ASN A 318 -5.09 3.59 -16.19
C ASN A 318 -4.76 2.41 -17.11
N ASP A 319 -4.37 1.26 -16.54
CA ASP A 319 -4.43 -0.03 -17.22
C ASP A 319 -5.57 -0.86 -16.61
N PRO A 320 -6.73 -0.95 -17.29
CA PRO A 320 -7.96 -1.56 -16.77
C PRO A 320 -7.81 -2.99 -16.25
N LYS A 321 -6.80 -3.74 -16.68
CA LYS A 321 -6.56 -5.12 -16.23
C LYS A 321 -6.12 -5.22 -14.77
N TYR A 322 -5.78 -4.09 -14.14
CA TYR A 322 -5.48 -4.04 -12.70
C TYR A 322 -6.71 -3.83 -11.82
N VAL A 323 -7.92 -3.71 -12.37
CA VAL A 323 -9.12 -3.34 -11.59
C VAL A 323 -9.36 -4.27 -10.40
N GLU A 324 -9.20 -5.58 -10.56
CA GLU A 324 -9.32 -6.56 -9.45
C GLU A 324 -8.06 -6.70 -8.60
N THR A 325 -6.94 -6.13 -9.05
CA THR A 325 -5.67 -6.14 -8.30
C THR A 325 -5.67 -5.14 -7.13
N LEU A 326 -6.44 -4.06 -7.27
CA LEU A 326 -6.68 -3.07 -6.21
C LEU A 326 -7.35 -3.73 -4.99
N GLY A 327 -6.83 -3.51 -3.77
CA GLY A 327 -7.37 -4.13 -2.54
C GLY A 327 -6.64 -5.41 -2.09
N SER A 328 -5.46 -5.67 -2.68
CA SER A 328 -4.61 -6.83 -2.41
C SER A 328 -4.43 -7.11 -0.91
N PRO A 329 -4.52 -8.37 -0.44
CA PRO A 329 -4.18 -8.73 0.95
C PRO A 329 -2.70 -9.12 1.11
N ILE A 330 -1.87 -8.94 0.07
CA ILE A 330 -0.48 -9.42 0.00
C ILE A 330 0.46 -8.20 -0.03
N ILE A 331 1.47 -8.18 0.85
CA ILE A 331 2.53 -7.17 0.84
C ILE A 331 3.27 -7.24 -0.50
N SER A 332 3.25 -6.14 -1.25
CA SER A 332 3.94 -6.07 -2.54
C SER A 332 5.45 -5.93 -2.37
N PHE A 333 6.20 -6.31 -3.40
CA PHE A 333 7.66 -6.14 -3.40
C PHE A 333 8.06 -4.67 -3.26
N TYR A 334 7.29 -3.75 -3.85
CA TYR A 334 7.58 -2.33 -3.75
C TYR A 334 7.33 -1.74 -2.36
N GLU A 335 6.39 -2.28 -1.58
CA GLU A 335 6.27 -1.94 -0.16
C GLU A 335 7.46 -2.41 0.65
N LEU A 336 7.91 -3.64 0.42
CA LEU A 336 9.11 -4.15 1.08
C LEU A 336 10.32 -3.27 0.76
N LEU A 337 10.51 -2.88 -0.50
CA LEU A 337 11.57 -1.95 -0.87
C LEU A 337 11.41 -0.60 -0.16
N MET A 338 10.20 -0.05 -0.15
CA MET A 338 9.91 1.25 0.45
C MET A 338 10.15 1.26 1.95
N ILE A 339 9.65 0.26 2.69
CA ILE A 339 9.82 0.20 4.14
C ILE A 339 11.29 -0.04 4.52
N ASN A 340 12.02 -0.85 3.74
CA ASN A 340 13.45 -1.07 3.95
C ASN A 340 14.27 0.21 3.70
N GLN A 341 13.89 1.04 2.73
CA GLN A 341 14.48 2.36 2.56
C GLN A 341 14.09 3.30 3.70
N HIS A 342 12.82 3.28 4.12
CA HIS A 342 12.27 4.15 5.15
C HIS A 342 12.92 3.95 6.52
N TYR A 343 13.19 2.70 6.90
CA TYR A 343 13.88 2.33 8.15
C TYR A 343 15.41 2.26 8.00
N GLY A 344 15.95 2.64 6.84
CA GLY A 344 17.40 2.58 6.59
C GLY A 344 17.99 1.17 6.58
N CYS A 345 17.16 0.14 6.43
CA CYS A 345 17.58 -1.27 6.37
C CYS A 345 18.58 -1.52 5.23
N MET A 346 18.44 -0.80 4.12
CA MET A 346 19.34 -0.88 2.96
C MET A 346 20.80 -0.56 3.28
N LYS A 347 21.07 0.15 4.39
CA LYS A 347 22.43 0.53 4.82
C LYS A 347 23.16 -0.58 5.57
N ARG A 348 22.47 -1.67 5.95
CA ARG A 348 23.06 -2.79 6.69
C ARG A 348 23.97 -3.67 5.84
N CYS A 349 23.82 -3.61 4.52
CA CYS A 349 24.54 -4.44 3.58
C CYS A 349 25.51 -3.59 2.75
N ASP A 350 26.78 -3.99 2.72
CA ASP A 350 27.80 -3.34 1.89
C ASP A 350 27.53 -3.66 0.40
N PRO A 351 27.30 -2.64 -0.45
CA PRO A 351 27.03 -2.85 -1.87
C PRO A 351 28.12 -3.66 -2.61
N ASN A 352 29.37 -3.65 -2.12
CA ASN A 352 30.50 -4.30 -2.78
C ASN A 352 30.57 -5.81 -2.49
N SER A 353 30.24 -6.25 -1.28
CA SER A 353 30.33 -7.65 -0.85
C SER A 353 28.99 -8.40 -0.84
N SER A 354 27.88 -7.67 -0.88
CA SER A 354 26.53 -8.25 -0.81
C SER A 354 26.09 -8.94 -2.10
N ALA A 355 25.07 -9.79 -1.97
CA ALA A 355 24.45 -10.52 -3.07
C ALA A 355 24.07 -9.60 -4.25
N LYS A 356 24.39 -10.04 -5.47
CA LYS A 356 23.96 -9.37 -6.71
C LYS A 356 22.62 -9.95 -7.14
N CYS A 357 21.55 -9.27 -6.76
CA CYS A 357 20.19 -9.74 -6.96
C CYS A 357 19.74 -9.58 -8.41
N ALA A 358 19.18 -10.63 -8.98
CA ALA A 358 18.53 -10.62 -10.28
C ALA A 358 17.12 -10.02 -10.20
N MET A 359 16.54 -9.74 -11.38
CA MET A 359 15.14 -9.32 -11.56
C MET A 359 14.72 -8.08 -10.75
N GLY A 360 15.68 -7.26 -10.32
CA GLY A 360 15.42 -6.07 -9.53
C GLY A 360 15.20 -6.33 -8.04
N GLY A 361 15.55 -7.52 -7.54
CA GLY A 361 15.66 -7.82 -6.11
C GLY A 361 16.71 -6.95 -5.40
N PHE A 362 16.76 -7.01 -4.07
CA PHE A 362 17.75 -6.29 -3.27
C PHE A 362 18.31 -7.15 -2.12
N PRO A 363 19.55 -6.89 -1.63
CA PRO A 363 20.15 -7.67 -0.56
C PRO A 363 19.29 -7.69 0.70
N HIS A 364 19.15 -8.87 1.30
CA HIS A 364 18.32 -9.04 2.47
C HIS A 364 19.00 -8.39 3.70
N PRO A 365 18.32 -7.50 4.44
CA PRO A 365 18.97 -6.65 5.45
C PRO A 365 19.39 -7.39 6.72
N ARG A 366 18.94 -8.64 6.90
CA ARG A 366 19.37 -9.56 7.97
C ARG A 366 20.38 -10.60 7.50
N ASP A 367 20.61 -10.71 6.20
CA ASP A 367 21.50 -11.69 5.59
C ASP A 367 21.91 -11.18 4.20
N CYS A 368 22.95 -10.36 4.16
CA CYS A 368 23.40 -9.68 2.94
C CYS A 368 23.91 -10.62 1.85
N SER A 369 23.99 -11.92 2.15
CA SER A 369 24.45 -12.96 1.25
C SER A 369 23.33 -13.51 0.34
N ARG A 370 22.07 -13.17 0.61
CA ARG A 370 20.88 -13.50 -0.19
C ARG A 370 20.03 -12.28 -0.50
N CYS A 371 19.02 -12.46 -1.34
CA CYS A 371 18.16 -11.39 -1.82
C CYS A 371 16.71 -11.51 -1.31
N ILE A 372 16.04 -10.36 -1.21
CA ILE A 372 14.58 -10.25 -1.23
C ILE A 372 14.16 -10.15 -2.70
N CYS A 373 13.21 -10.99 -3.09
CA CYS A 373 12.85 -11.20 -4.49
C CYS A 373 11.45 -10.67 -4.83
N PRO A 374 11.25 -10.13 -6.04
CA PRO A 374 9.91 -9.85 -6.54
C PRO A 374 9.00 -11.08 -6.54
N SER A 375 7.69 -10.87 -6.42
CA SER A 375 6.70 -11.96 -6.46
C SER A 375 6.92 -12.84 -7.70
N GLY A 376 6.87 -14.16 -7.51
CA GLY A 376 7.13 -15.12 -8.59
C GLY A 376 8.60 -15.43 -8.86
N TYR A 377 9.55 -14.80 -8.15
CA TYR A 377 10.99 -15.10 -8.20
C TYR A 377 11.50 -15.50 -6.81
N GLY A 378 12.53 -16.35 -6.77
CA GLY A 378 13.10 -16.90 -5.55
C GLY A 378 14.53 -17.39 -5.75
N GLY A 379 14.94 -18.31 -4.89
CA GLY A 379 16.36 -18.70 -4.77
C GLY A 379 17.18 -17.63 -4.08
N ARG A 380 18.48 -17.87 -3.95
CA ARG A 380 19.39 -16.97 -3.22
C ARG A 380 19.53 -15.60 -3.89
N LEU A 381 19.46 -15.56 -5.22
CA LEU A 381 19.73 -14.37 -6.03
C LEU A 381 18.52 -13.91 -6.86
N CYS A 382 17.30 -14.41 -6.62
CA CYS A 382 16.09 -14.06 -7.38
C CYS A 382 16.11 -14.50 -8.85
N ASN A 383 16.90 -15.53 -9.17
CA ASN A 383 17.08 -16.10 -10.49
C ASN A 383 16.46 -17.51 -10.63
N GLU A 384 15.68 -17.93 -9.63
CA GLU A 384 15.01 -19.23 -9.59
C GLU A 384 13.52 -19.07 -9.37
N ARG A 385 12.74 -20.09 -9.72
CA ARG A 385 11.33 -20.17 -9.32
C ARG A 385 11.26 -20.36 -7.80
N PRO A 386 10.34 -19.70 -7.09
CA PRO A 386 10.12 -19.96 -5.67
C PRO A 386 9.93 -21.46 -5.36
N SER A 387 10.47 -21.90 -4.23
CA SER A 387 10.29 -23.27 -3.74
C SER A 387 8.83 -23.56 -3.39
N GLY A 388 8.45 -24.84 -3.34
CA GLY A 388 7.09 -25.28 -3.08
C GLY A 388 6.37 -25.73 -4.36
N CYS A 389 5.04 -25.76 -4.33
CA CYS A 389 4.23 -26.21 -5.45
C CYS A 389 4.38 -25.33 -6.70
N GLY A 390 4.04 -25.93 -7.84
CA GLY A 390 4.23 -25.37 -9.17
C GLY A 390 5.49 -25.87 -9.87
N GLN A 391 5.66 -25.49 -11.13
CA GLN A 391 6.71 -26.01 -12.01
C GLN A 391 7.10 -25.05 -13.13
N VAL A 392 8.17 -25.39 -13.84
CA VAL A 392 8.65 -24.66 -15.02
C VAL A 392 8.10 -25.33 -16.28
N TYR A 393 7.45 -24.55 -17.13
CA TYR A 393 6.95 -24.95 -18.44
C TYR A 393 7.77 -24.28 -19.55
N GLN A 394 8.02 -25.02 -20.62
CA GLN A 394 8.59 -24.49 -21.85
C GLN A 394 7.45 -24.19 -22.82
N ALA A 395 7.35 -22.96 -23.28
CA ALA A 395 6.37 -22.55 -24.28
C ALA A 395 6.84 -22.96 -25.68
N SER A 396 5.89 -23.32 -26.54
CA SER A 396 6.08 -23.56 -27.97
C SER A 396 5.24 -22.59 -28.80
N ALA A 397 5.37 -22.62 -30.12
CA ALA A 397 4.50 -21.82 -31.00
C ALA A 397 3.02 -22.24 -30.95
N GLN A 398 2.73 -23.46 -30.47
CA GLN A 398 1.37 -23.96 -30.31
C GLN A 398 0.83 -23.68 -28.92
N TYR A 399 -0.48 -23.53 -28.81
CA TYR A 399 -1.14 -23.38 -27.52
C TYR A 399 -0.94 -24.62 -26.66
N GLN A 400 -0.46 -24.39 -25.45
CA GLN A 400 -0.36 -25.35 -24.37
C GLN A 400 -1.25 -24.91 -23.22
N THR A 401 -1.72 -25.86 -22.41
CA THR A 401 -2.61 -25.57 -21.28
C THR A 401 -1.88 -25.84 -19.96
N LEU A 402 -1.94 -24.87 -19.05
CA LEU A 402 -1.63 -25.00 -17.63
C LEU A 402 -2.96 -25.08 -16.89
N THR A 403 -3.15 -26.12 -16.10
CA THR A 403 -4.28 -26.24 -15.17
C THR A 403 -3.74 -26.44 -13.78
N ASP A 404 -4.21 -25.64 -12.85
CA ASP A 404 -3.82 -25.73 -11.46
C ASP A 404 -5.04 -25.71 -10.55
N GLU A 405 -4.94 -26.38 -9.42
CA GLU A 405 -5.97 -26.40 -8.39
C GLU A 405 -5.31 -26.18 -7.02
N VAL A 406 -5.63 -25.06 -6.39
CA VAL A 406 -5.03 -24.64 -5.11
C VAL A 406 -6.12 -24.53 -4.05
N GLY A 407 -5.77 -24.88 -2.83
CA GLY A 407 -6.66 -24.84 -1.67
C GLY A 407 -7.02 -26.24 -1.19
N ASN A 408 -7.95 -26.31 -0.24
CA ASN A 408 -8.29 -27.56 0.41
C ASN A 408 -9.76 -27.90 0.13
N ARG A 409 -10.01 -29.02 -0.58
CA ARG A 409 -11.38 -29.50 -0.90
C ARG A 409 -12.21 -29.82 0.34
N ASN A 410 -11.56 -30.13 1.45
CA ASN A 410 -12.20 -30.44 2.73
C ASN A 410 -12.30 -29.22 3.64
N ALA A 411 -11.65 -28.11 3.29
CA ALA A 411 -11.89 -26.85 3.96
C ALA A 411 -13.24 -26.32 3.47
N GLY A 412 -14.21 -26.22 4.37
CA GLY A 412 -15.49 -25.59 4.07
C GLY A 412 -15.33 -24.13 3.63
N GLN A 413 -16.43 -23.39 3.58
CA GLN A 413 -16.44 -22.00 3.07
C GLN A 413 -15.82 -20.95 4.01
N ARG A 414 -15.20 -21.37 5.13
CA ARG A 414 -14.52 -20.44 6.03
C ARG A 414 -13.08 -20.21 5.56
N PRO A 415 -12.65 -18.95 5.36
CA PRO A 415 -11.27 -18.65 5.02
C PRO A 415 -10.29 -19.18 6.07
N ARG A 416 -9.24 -19.85 5.63
CA ARG A 416 -8.07 -20.17 6.47
C ARG A 416 -7.29 -18.90 6.76
N GLU A 417 -6.53 -18.89 7.85
CA GLU A 417 -5.62 -17.78 8.16
C GLU A 417 -4.53 -17.64 7.10
N ASP A 418 -3.93 -18.78 6.71
CA ASP A 418 -2.82 -18.84 5.77
C ASP A 418 -3.32 -18.96 4.32
N MET A 419 -2.51 -18.45 3.40
CA MET A 419 -2.76 -18.52 1.96
C MET A 419 -1.82 -19.53 1.33
N ASP A 420 -2.39 -20.54 0.67
CA ASP A 420 -1.66 -21.47 -0.17
C ASP A 420 -1.27 -20.74 -1.45
N MET A 421 -0.02 -20.89 -1.89
CA MET A 421 0.50 -20.24 -3.10
C MET A 421 1.34 -21.23 -3.92
N CYS A 422 1.02 -21.38 -5.20
CA CYS A 422 1.83 -22.14 -6.15
C CYS A 422 2.46 -21.21 -7.18
N HIS A 423 3.72 -21.46 -7.51
CA HIS A 423 4.51 -20.60 -8.36
C HIS A 423 4.93 -21.36 -9.60
N TYR A 424 4.52 -20.90 -10.77
CA TYR A 424 4.87 -21.48 -12.05
C TYR A 424 5.67 -20.49 -12.88
N TRP A 425 6.58 -20.99 -13.70
CA TRP A 425 7.24 -20.20 -14.74
C TRP A 425 6.87 -20.75 -16.10
N ILE A 426 6.35 -19.90 -16.97
CA ILE A 426 6.29 -20.20 -18.40
C ILE A 426 7.51 -19.53 -19.02
N THR A 427 8.37 -20.33 -19.66
CA THR A 427 9.65 -19.89 -20.21
C THR A 427 9.69 -20.06 -21.71
N ALA A 428 10.43 -19.18 -22.38
CA ALA A 428 10.66 -19.20 -23.82
C ALA A 428 12.13 -18.84 -24.10
N PRO A 429 12.64 -19.11 -25.31
CA PRO A 429 13.97 -18.67 -25.72
C PRO A 429 14.17 -17.16 -25.51
N ALA A 430 15.41 -16.75 -25.23
CA ALA A 430 15.73 -15.34 -25.03
C ALA A 430 15.28 -14.49 -26.24
N GLY A 431 14.64 -13.35 -25.97
CA GLY A 431 14.06 -12.47 -26.99
C GLY A 431 12.65 -12.86 -27.47
N ALA A 432 12.19 -14.09 -27.20
CA ALA A 432 10.82 -14.48 -27.46
C ALA A 432 9.85 -13.85 -26.46
N ARG A 433 8.59 -13.72 -26.88
CA ARG A 433 7.48 -13.25 -26.04
C ARG A 433 6.45 -14.36 -25.90
N ILE A 434 5.80 -14.38 -24.75
CA ILE A 434 4.82 -15.38 -24.37
C ILE A 434 3.46 -14.69 -24.29
N GLU A 435 2.52 -15.21 -25.06
CA GLU A 435 1.10 -14.89 -24.90
C GLU A 435 0.52 -15.84 -23.85
N VAL A 436 -0.20 -15.28 -22.89
CA VAL A 436 -0.90 -15.99 -21.82
C VAL A 436 -2.36 -15.58 -21.86
N LYS A 437 -3.25 -16.55 -21.97
CA LYS A 437 -4.70 -16.37 -21.99
C LYS A 437 -5.31 -17.04 -20.76
N LEU A 438 -6.05 -16.27 -19.96
CA LEU A 438 -6.87 -16.85 -18.90
C LEU A 438 -8.07 -17.53 -19.56
N VAL A 439 -8.22 -18.84 -19.35
CA VAL A 439 -9.31 -19.64 -19.95
C VAL A 439 -10.49 -19.74 -19.00
N GLY A 440 -10.25 -19.80 -17.70
CA GLY A 440 -11.34 -19.81 -16.73
C GLY A 440 -10.87 -19.79 -15.28
N PHE A 441 -11.75 -19.26 -14.45
CA PHE A 441 -11.65 -19.21 -13.00
C PHE A 441 -13.04 -19.49 -12.38
N PRO A 442 -13.15 -20.00 -11.14
CA PRO A 442 -14.44 -20.33 -10.53
C PRO A 442 -15.25 -19.08 -10.15
N LYS A 443 -16.57 -19.25 -10.04
CA LYS A 443 -17.49 -18.23 -9.52
C LYS A 443 -17.45 -18.14 -7.98
N GLY A 444 -18.00 -17.05 -7.42
CA GLY A 444 -18.23 -16.90 -5.98
C GLY A 444 -17.04 -16.35 -5.19
N LEU A 445 -16.06 -15.78 -5.89
CA LEU A 445 -14.77 -15.32 -5.36
C LEU A 445 -14.37 -13.94 -5.89
N ALA A 446 -15.26 -13.29 -6.64
CA ALA A 446 -15.00 -12.02 -7.29
C ALA A 446 -15.10 -10.87 -6.28
N VAL A 447 -14.08 -10.72 -5.45
CA VAL A 447 -13.94 -9.61 -4.50
C VAL A 447 -12.77 -8.72 -4.90
N ASP A 448 -12.78 -7.46 -4.50
CA ASP A 448 -11.64 -6.58 -4.73
C ASP A 448 -10.37 -7.15 -4.10
N GLY A 449 -9.24 -7.01 -4.81
CA GLY A 449 -7.95 -7.52 -4.39
C GLY A 449 -7.77 -9.02 -4.55
N CYS A 450 -8.80 -9.73 -5.04
CA CYS A 450 -8.85 -11.18 -5.12
C CYS A 450 -8.48 -11.85 -3.80
N GLN A 451 -9.04 -11.36 -2.68
CA GLN A 451 -8.48 -11.62 -1.35
C GLN A 451 -8.48 -13.08 -0.90
N TYR A 452 -9.36 -13.90 -1.47
CA TYR A 452 -9.56 -15.28 -1.06
C TYR A 452 -8.90 -16.31 -1.96
N ALA A 453 -8.92 -16.07 -3.26
CA ALA A 453 -8.26 -16.88 -4.26
C ALA A 453 -8.12 -16.09 -5.54
N GLY A 454 -7.09 -16.38 -6.31
CA GLY A 454 -6.88 -15.73 -7.59
C GLY A 454 -5.65 -16.27 -8.31
N VAL A 455 -5.40 -15.69 -9.48
CA VAL A 455 -4.17 -15.90 -10.23
C VAL A 455 -3.52 -14.56 -10.53
N GLU A 456 -2.24 -14.40 -10.17
CA GLU A 456 -1.39 -13.29 -10.57
C GLU A 456 -0.54 -13.70 -11.78
N ILE A 457 -0.58 -12.89 -12.85
CA ILE A 457 0.13 -13.12 -14.11
C ILE A 457 1.07 -11.95 -14.39
N LYS A 458 2.39 -12.20 -14.40
CA LYS A 458 3.42 -11.15 -14.53
C LYS A 458 3.97 -11.06 -15.95
N THR A 459 3.41 -10.15 -16.75
CA THR A 459 3.83 -9.91 -18.15
C THR A 459 4.56 -8.59 -18.38
N HIS A 460 4.73 -7.76 -17.34
CA HIS A 460 5.29 -6.41 -17.42
C HIS A 460 6.78 -6.38 -17.77
N ALA A 461 7.27 -5.23 -18.24
CA ALA A 461 8.71 -5.01 -18.42
C ALA A 461 9.45 -4.92 -17.07
N ASP A 462 8.81 -4.31 -16.08
CA ASP A 462 9.34 -4.26 -14.72
C ASP A 462 8.77 -5.43 -13.90
N GLN A 463 9.62 -6.41 -13.61
CA GLN A 463 9.22 -7.62 -12.88
C GLN A 463 9.06 -7.40 -11.38
N ARG A 464 9.41 -6.21 -10.88
CA ARG A 464 9.19 -5.81 -9.47
C ARG A 464 7.72 -5.48 -9.18
N LEU A 465 6.97 -5.02 -10.18
CA LEU A 465 5.54 -4.68 -10.04
C LEU A 465 4.70 -5.93 -9.73
N THR A 466 3.67 -5.77 -8.90
CA THR A 466 2.60 -6.78 -8.81
C THR A 466 2.02 -7.06 -10.21
N GLY A 467 1.83 -8.34 -10.52
CA GLY A 467 1.20 -8.76 -11.78
C GLY A 467 -0.30 -8.45 -11.82
N TYR A 468 -0.93 -8.69 -12.97
CA TYR A 468 -2.38 -8.63 -13.07
C TYR A 468 -3.01 -9.77 -12.29
N ARG A 469 -4.01 -9.48 -11.47
CA ARG A 469 -4.78 -10.46 -10.71
C ARG A 469 -6.19 -10.60 -11.24
N PHE A 470 -6.64 -11.85 -11.32
CA PHE A 470 -7.97 -12.23 -11.78
C PHE A 470 -8.57 -13.26 -10.82
N CYS A 471 -9.86 -13.13 -10.54
CA CYS A 471 -10.57 -14.01 -9.61
C CYS A 471 -12.07 -14.17 -9.94
N ALA A 472 -12.48 -13.80 -11.16
CA ALA A 472 -13.85 -13.93 -11.63
C ALA A 472 -13.94 -14.82 -12.90
N PRO A 473 -15.07 -15.52 -13.11
CA PRO A 473 -15.29 -16.26 -14.35
C PRO A 473 -15.38 -15.34 -15.58
N GLU A 474 -15.81 -14.09 -15.40
CA GLU A 474 -15.87 -13.06 -16.46
C GLU A 474 -14.49 -12.66 -16.99
N ASP A 475 -13.41 -12.98 -16.28
CA ASP A 475 -12.03 -12.74 -16.74
C ASP A 475 -11.58 -13.74 -17.81
N ALA A 476 -12.36 -14.80 -18.05
CA ALA A 476 -12.11 -15.75 -19.10
C ALA A 476 -12.03 -15.05 -20.47
N GLY A 477 -10.93 -15.27 -21.18
CA GLY A 477 -10.63 -14.65 -22.46
C GLY A 477 -9.59 -13.53 -22.39
N VAL A 478 -9.29 -12.99 -21.20
CA VAL A 478 -8.22 -12.00 -21.02
C VAL A 478 -6.91 -12.58 -21.53
N THR A 479 -6.26 -11.83 -22.44
CA THR A 479 -5.01 -12.21 -23.08
C THR A 479 -3.93 -11.18 -22.79
N LEU A 480 -2.76 -11.66 -22.38
CA LEU A 480 -1.60 -10.86 -21.98
C LEU A 480 -0.38 -11.30 -22.78
N VAL A 481 0.44 -10.35 -23.25
CA VAL A 481 1.68 -10.66 -23.96
C VAL A 481 2.88 -10.12 -23.19
N SER A 482 3.77 -11.03 -22.80
CA SER A 482 4.93 -10.73 -21.98
C SER A 482 5.90 -9.74 -22.63
N LYS A 483 6.62 -9.01 -21.79
CA LYS A 483 7.80 -8.22 -22.16
C LYS A 483 9.13 -8.95 -21.89
N HIS A 484 9.06 -10.08 -21.19
CA HIS A 484 10.18 -10.99 -20.89
C HIS A 484 9.91 -12.40 -21.42
N ASN A 485 10.97 -13.18 -21.59
CA ASN A 485 10.87 -14.59 -21.99
C ASN A 485 10.57 -15.54 -20.81
N ILE A 486 10.33 -14.99 -19.61
CA ILE A 486 9.85 -15.71 -18.43
C ILE A 486 8.58 -15.00 -17.96
N VAL A 487 7.50 -15.75 -17.77
CA VAL A 487 6.24 -15.28 -17.19
C VAL A 487 5.96 -16.07 -15.92
N PRO A 488 6.15 -15.45 -14.74
CA PRO A 488 5.64 -16.00 -13.50
C PRO A 488 4.11 -16.01 -13.48
N ILE A 489 3.54 -17.17 -13.11
CA ILE A 489 2.13 -17.36 -12.78
C ILE A 489 2.06 -17.76 -11.32
N ILE A 490 1.30 -17.03 -10.52
CA ILE A 490 1.16 -17.28 -9.08
C ILE A 490 -0.32 -17.53 -8.81
N THR A 491 -0.69 -18.77 -8.54
CA THR A 491 -2.02 -19.14 -8.11
C THR A 491 -2.05 -19.18 -6.60
N TYR A 492 -3.12 -18.67 -6.00
CA TYR A 492 -3.21 -18.63 -4.56
C TYR A 492 -4.65 -18.81 -4.07
N ASN A 493 -4.79 -19.33 -2.85
CA ASN A 493 -6.07 -19.68 -2.28
C ASN A 493 -5.99 -19.77 -0.75
N ARG A 494 -7.02 -19.27 -0.06
CA ARG A 494 -7.24 -19.50 1.39
C ARG A 494 -8.66 -19.99 1.70
N LEU A 495 -9.40 -20.46 0.70
CA LEU A 495 -10.77 -21.00 0.79
C LEU A 495 -10.83 -22.47 0.34
N TYR A 496 -12.02 -22.98 0.01
CA TYR A 496 -12.16 -24.27 -0.68
C TYR A 496 -11.31 -24.28 -1.97
N ALA A 497 -10.95 -25.47 -2.45
CA ALA A 497 -10.05 -25.58 -3.61
C ALA A 497 -10.62 -24.91 -4.87
N THR A 498 -9.80 -24.11 -5.56
CA THR A 498 -10.16 -23.37 -6.77
C THR A 498 -9.29 -23.76 -7.95
N LYS A 499 -9.93 -23.96 -9.11
CA LYS A 499 -9.26 -24.37 -10.34
C LYS A 499 -9.01 -23.19 -11.27
N THR A 500 -7.75 -22.96 -11.62
CA THR A 500 -7.34 -21.97 -12.63
C THR A 500 -6.94 -22.67 -13.92
N VAL A 501 -7.43 -22.20 -15.06
CA VAL A 501 -7.04 -22.72 -16.38
C VAL A 501 -6.45 -21.60 -17.22
N ILE A 502 -5.24 -21.82 -17.72
CA ILE A 502 -4.48 -20.87 -18.53
C ILE A 502 -4.02 -21.57 -19.81
N GLN A 503 -4.07 -20.86 -20.92
CA GLN A 503 -3.40 -21.24 -22.16
C GLN A 503 -2.22 -20.32 -22.42
N TYR A 504 -1.14 -20.87 -22.97
CA TYR A 504 0.05 -20.11 -23.30
C TYR A 504 0.71 -20.60 -24.58
N ARG A 505 1.40 -19.68 -25.26
CA ARG A 505 2.25 -19.99 -26.43
C ARG A 505 3.30 -18.90 -26.63
N ILE A 506 4.32 -19.21 -27.42
CA ILE A 506 5.24 -18.23 -27.98
C ILE A 506 4.51 -17.46 -29.09
N VAL A 507 4.66 -16.14 -29.08
CA VAL A 507 4.25 -15.27 -30.18
C VAL A 507 5.47 -14.56 -30.77
N SER A 508 5.59 -14.58 -32.11
CA SER A 508 6.70 -13.96 -32.84
C SER A 508 6.59 -12.43 -32.77
N GLY A 509 7.62 -11.77 -32.23
CA GLY A 509 7.62 -10.32 -32.11
C GLY A 509 8.48 -9.76 -30.98
N GLY A 510 9.76 -10.13 -30.95
CA GLY A 510 10.77 -9.40 -30.23
C GLY A 510 12.05 -9.38 -31.07
N GLN A 511 12.34 -8.27 -31.74
CA GLN A 511 13.76 -7.92 -31.81
C GLN A 511 14.27 -8.00 -30.36
N PRO A 512 15.47 -8.56 -30.11
CA PRO A 512 16.04 -8.52 -28.77
C PRO A 512 15.82 -7.11 -28.24
N MET A 513 15.28 -6.99 -27.02
CA MET A 513 15.28 -5.69 -26.34
C MET A 513 16.69 -5.14 -26.57
N PRO A 514 16.84 -3.94 -27.16
CA PRO A 514 18.16 -3.37 -27.23
C PRO A 514 18.67 -3.43 -25.81
N GLN A 515 19.80 -4.12 -25.59
CA GLN A 515 20.62 -3.82 -24.43
C GLN A 515 20.62 -2.29 -24.34
N PRO A 516 20.32 -1.70 -23.16
CA PRO A 516 20.13 -0.25 -23.05
C PRO A 516 21.22 0.40 -23.87
N LYS A 517 20.84 0.94 -25.03
CA LYS A 517 21.84 1.48 -25.95
C LYS A 517 22.47 2.60 -25.14
N PRO A 518 23.80 2.62 -24.94
CA PRO A 518 24.44 3.73 -24.28
C PRO A 518 23.90 4.98 -24.96
N ASN A 519 23.22 5.84 -24.19
CA ASN A 519 22.62 7.04 -24.74
C ASN A 519 23.77 7.81 -25.40
N PRO A 520 23.79 7.96 -26.74
CA PRO A 520 24.93 8.57 -27.42
C PRO A 520 25.09 10.05 -27.05
N ASN A 521 24.06 10.65 -26.44
CA ASN A 521 24.09 12.00 -25.87
C ASN A 521 24.48 12.02 -24.38
N CYS A 522 24.86 10.88 -23.82
CA CYS A 522 25.38 10.78 -22.45
C CYS A 522 26.89 10.98 -22.42
N VAL A 523 27.28 12.18 -22.82
CA VAL A 523 28.67 12.63 -22.82
C VAL A 523 28.80 13.65 -21.71
N ASP A 524 29.83 13.47 -20.89
CA ASP A 524 30.19 14.49 -19.92
C ASP A 524 30.57 15.78 -20.62
N ASN A 525 30.16 16.91 -20.05
CA ASN A 525 30.61 18.22 -20.50
C ASN A 525 32.15 18.29 -20.36
N GLN A 526 32.82 19.07 -21.21
CA GLN A 526 34.28 19.27 -21.17
C GLN A 526 34.79 19.70 -19.78
N GLN A 527 33.96 20.40 -19.00
CA GLN A 527 34.30 20.83 -17.64
C GLN A 527 34.25 19.71 -16.59
N CYS A 528 33.61 18.58 -16.91
CA CYS A 528 33.36 17.50 -15.96
C CYS A 528 34.64 16.88 -15.38
N ALA A 529 35.64 16.63 -16.23
CA ALA A 529 36.89 16.00 -15.79
C ALA A 529 37.61 16.81 -14.69
N ALA A 530 37.54 18.14 -14.76
CA ALA A 530 38.06 19.02 -13.73
C ALA A 530 37.18 19.01 -12.47
N LEU A 531 35.85 19.07 -12.63
CA LEU A 531 34.89 19.11 -11.53
C LEU A 531 34.93 17.85 -10.67
N VAL A 532 34.96 16.67 -11.30
CA VAL A 532 35.00 15.38 -10.59
C VAL A 532 36.31 15.21 -9.81
N LYS A 533 37.46 15.53 -10.44
CA LYS A 533 38.77 15.41 -9.79
C LYS A 533 39.00 16.40 -8.65
N THR A 534 38.56 17.65 -8.80
CA THR A 534 38.93 18.72 -7.85
C THR A 534 37.88 19.01 -6.79
N LYS A 535 36.59 18.78 -7.09
CA LYS A 535 35.48 19.20 -6.21
C LYS A 535 34.64 18.05 -5.67
N ASN A 536 35.05 16.80 -5.90
CA ASN A 536 34.25 15.61 -5.59
C ASN A 536 32.79 15.77 -6.09
N PHE A 537 32.66 16.32 -7.30
CA PHE A 537 31.42 16.94 -7.80
C PHE A 537 30.20 16.01 -7.74
N CYS A 538 30.36 14.73 -8.09
CA CYS A 538 29.26 13.76 -8.09
C CYS A 538 28.70 13.49 -6.68
N ASN A 539 29.57 13.46 -5.67
CA ASN A 539 29.20 13.17 -4.27
C ASN A 539 28.95 14.44 -3.45
N SER A 540 29.18 15.62 -4.03
CA SER A 540 28.98 16.89 -3.35
C SER A 540 27.49 17.21 -3.18
N LYS A 541 27.10 17.62 -1.98
CA LYS A 541 25.75 18.09 -1.67
C LYS A 541 25.51 19.54 -2.11
N ALA A 542 26.56 20.25 -2.53
CA ALA A 542 26.45 21.64 -2.99
C ALA A 542 25.83 21.76 -4.39
N PHE A 543 25.74 20.65 -5.14
CA PHE A 543 25.18 20.62 -6.49
C PHE A 543 23.95 19.72 -6.54
N THR A 544 22.91 20.17 -7.24
CA THR A 544 21.68 19.40 -7.44
C THR A 544 21.91 18.29 -8.47
N ASP A 545 21.11 17.23 -8.41
CA ASP A 545 21.22 16.12 -9.35
C ASP A 545 20.96 16.55 -10.80
N SER A 546 20.11 17.56 -11.02
CA SER A 546 19.91 18.15 -12.36
C SER A 546 21.18 18.82 -12.90
N VAL A 547 21.96 19.51 -12.05
CA VAL A 547 23.24 20.11 -12.43
C VAL A 547 24.29 19.04 -12.67
N LYS A 548 24.32 17.99 -11.85
CA LYS A 548 25.24 16.86 -12.03
C LYS A 548 24.91 16.06 -13.30
N GLN A 549 23.64 15.85 -13.59
CA GLN A 549 23.15 15.21 -14.81
C GLN A 549 23.37 16.08 -16.04
N GLY A 550 23.35 17.41 -15.91
CA GLY A 550 23.64 18.33 -17.02
C GLY A 550 25.13 18.43 -17.37
N LEU A 551 26.02 18.30 -16.38
CA LEU A 551 27.47 18.50 -16.57
C LEU A 551 28.27 17.21 -16.63
N CYS A 552 27.92 16.22 -15.81
CA CYS A 552 28.64 14.96 -15.65
C CYS A 552 27.70 13.74 -15.66
N PRO A 553 26.77 13.61 -16.63
CA PRO A 553 25.79 12.54 -16.62
C PRO A 553 26.42 11.14 -16.57
N ARG A 554 27.58 10.93 -17.23
CA ARG A 554 28.29 9.65 -17.27
C ARG A 554 29.21 9.47 -16.08
N SER A 555 30.03 10.47 -15.75
CA SER A 555 30.96 10.38 -14.62
C SER A 555 30.27 10.29 -13.25
N CYS A 556 29.02 10.77 -13.14
CA CYS A 556 28.23 10.69 -11.91
C CYS A 556 27.18 9.56 -11.93
N GLY A 557 27.14 8.71 -12.96
CA GLY A 557 26.29 7.52 -13.02
C GLY A 557 24.80 7.79 -13.19
N PHE A 558 24.42 8.92 -13.79
CA PHE A 558 23.04 9.18 -14.22
C PHE A 558 22.68 8.46 -15.52
N CYS A 559 23.72 7.96 -16.19
CA CYS A 559 23.75 6.99 -17.27
C CYS A 559 25.14 6.31 -17.25
#